data_AF-A0A7K7TKT5-F1
#
_entry.id   AF-A0A7K7TKT5-F1
#
_cell.length_a   1.000
_cell.length_b   1.000
_cell.length_c   1.000
_cell.angle_alpha   90.00
_cell.angle_beta   90.00
_cell.angle_gamma   90.00
#
_symmetry.space_group_name_H-M   'P 1'
#
loop_
_entity.id
_entity.type
_entity.pdbx_description
1 polymer ?
#
loop_
_entity_poly.entity_id
_entity_poly.type
_entity_poly.pdbx_seq_one_letter_code
_entity_poly.pdbx_strand_id
1 'polypeptide(L)'
;EDVTSPRSSADPVPERKRTTPLNPANIVRRIFRGVSRRPFRDRVIHLLALRNYKKPELLARLDRDGVLAKDRDSLGNILQQVANLNPKDNSFSLKEHFFKDIQKDWPGYSEIERQTLKLILSRKAASSPNATSTSHSPSQGSSDRDGPSRT
;
A
#
# COMPACT_ATOMS: atom_id res chain seq x y z
N GLU A 1 65.74 9.13 -43.71
CA GLU A 1 66.04 7.90 -42.97
C GLU A 1 65.40 7.96 -41.57
N ASP A 2 64.08 8.13 -41.43
CA ASP A 2 63.03 7.09 -41.37
C ASP A 2 63.48 5.68 -40.93
N VAL A 3 62.94 5.22 -39.78
CA VAL A 3 62.61 3.81 -39.48
C VAL A 3 61.33 3.76 -38.62
N THR A 4 60.19 3.67 -39.30
CA THR A 4 59.02 2.76 -39.12
C THR A 4 58.82 1.99 -37.77
N SER A 5 57.74 2.35 -37.04
CA SER A 5 56.56 1.58 -36.47
C SER A 5 56.70 0.13 -35.92
N PRO A 6 55.91 -0.35 -34.90
CA PRO A 6 54.42 -0.39 -34.98
C PRO A 6 53.56 -0.40 -33.67
N ARG A 7 52.25 -0.14 -33.87
CA ARG A 7 51.03 -0.59 -33.15
C ARG A 7 51.05 -0.75 -31.62
N SER A 8 50.11 -0.09 -30.94
CA SER A 8 49.27 -0.77 -29.94
C SER A 8 47.93 -0.06 -29.73
N SER A 9 46.87 -0.78 -30.03
CA SER A 9 45.47 -0.47 -29.76
C SER A 9 45.20 -0.38 -28.26
N ALA A 10 44.72 0.78 -27.78
CA ALA A 10 44.09 0.88 -26.47
C ALA A 10 42.56 0.92 -26.65
N ASP A 11 41.97 -0.23 -26.36
CA ASP A 11 40.56 -0.55 -26.24
C ASP A 11 39.76 0.50 -25.41
N PRO A 12 38.56 0.94 -25.84
CA PRO A 12 37.64 1.65 -24.95
C PRO A 12 36.89 0.63 -24.08
N VAL A 13 37.43 0.27 -22.92
CA VAL A 13 36.70 -0.50 -21.90
C VAL A 13 35.47 0.31 -21.42
N PRO A 14 34.22 -0.18 -21.60
CA PRO A 14 33.03 0.54 -21.19
C PRO A 14 32.50 -0.02 -19.87
N GLU A 15 33.13 0.27 -18.73
CA GLU A 15 32.56 -0.15 -17.44
C GLU A 15 32.81 0.86 -16.31
N ARG A 16 31.85 1.76 -16.13
CA ARG A 16 31.56 2.35 -14.82
C ARG A 16 30.06 2.38 -14.55
N LYS A 17 29.41 1.22 -14.62
CA LYS A 17 28.17 1.01 -13.88
C LYS A 17 28.55 0.94 -12.40
N ARG A 18 28.44 2.06 -11.68
CA ARG A 18 28.50 2.11 -10.21
C ARG A 18 27.22 1.46 -9.64
N THR A 19 27.07 0.16 -9.85
CA THR A 19 26.11 -0.67 -9.11
C THR A 19 26.81 -1.15 -7.86
N THR A 20 26.90 -0.27 -6.86
CA THR A 20 27.16 -0.72 -5.49
C THR A 20 26.03 -1.68 -5.12
N PRO A 21 26.31 -2.91 -4.69
CA PRO A 21 25.24 -3.82 -4.26
C PRO A 21 24.50 -3.11 -3.12
N LEU A 22 23.20 -2.84 -3.31
CA LEU A 22 22.39 -2.22 -2.28
C LEU A 22 22.32 -3.21 -1.11
N ASN A 23 23.14 -2.96 -0.08
CA ASN A 23 23.09 -3.72 1.16
C ASN A 23 21.65 -3.66 1.71
N PRO A 24 21.03 -4.80 2.02
CA PRO A 24 19.66 -4.84 2.56
C PRO A 24 19.49 -3.95 3.80
N ALA A 25 20.52 -3.83 4.64
CA ALA A 25 20.51 -2.94 5.80
C ALA A 25 20.38 -1.45 5.41
N ASN A 26 20.93 -1.05 4.27
CA ASN A 26 20.81 0.33 3.76
C ASN A 26 19.42 0.61 3.20
N ILE A 27 18.80 -0.35 2.53
CA ILE A 27 17.40 -0.25 2.07
C ILE A 27 16.47 -0.07 3.26
N VAL A 28 16.61 -0.95 4.25
CA VAL A 28 15.79 -0.95 5.47
C VAL A 28 15.96 0.36 6.25
N ARG A 29 17.20 0.84 6.45
CA ARG A 29 17.44 2.17 7.04
C ARG A 29 16.83 3.31 6.26
N ARG A 30 16.85 3.27 4.92
CA ARG A 30 16.27 4.31 4.07
C ARG A 30 14.73 4.32 4.18
N ILE A 31 14.10 3.15 4.22
CA ILE A 31 12.65 3.01 4.44
C ILE A 31 12.27 3.56 5.82
N PHE A 32 12.97 3.16 6.87
CA PHE A 32 12.72 3.67 8.23
C PHE A 32 12.89 5.18 8.32
N ARG A 33 13.93 5.75 7.68
CA ARG A 33 14.12 7.21 7.59
C ARG A 33 13.01 7.89 6.78
N GLY A 34 12.52 7.24 5.73
CA GLY A 34 11.39 7.72 4.93
C GLY A 34 10.10 7.77 5.71
N VAL A 35 9.81 6.75 6.53
CA VAL A 35 8.60 6.65 7.35
C VAL A 35 8.67 7.56 8.57
N SER A 36 9.79 7.58 9.29
CA SER A 36 9.98 8.41 10.50
C SER A 36 9.97 9.91 10.23
N ARG A 37 10.29 10.33 9.00
CA ARG A 37 10.17 11.73 8.55
C ARG A 37 8.73 12.18 8.29
N ARG A 38 7.79 11.25 8.19
CA ARG A 38 6.37 11.55 7.98
C ARG A 38 5.71 11.86 9.32
N PRO A 39 4.72 12.77 9.36
CA PRO A 39 4.05 13.10 10.61
C PRO A 39 3.40 11.86 11.21
N PHE A 40 3.40 11.77 12.53
CA PHE A 40 2.97 10.57 13.24
C PHE A 40 1.51 10.17 12.91
N ARG A 41 0.64 11.17 12.74
CA ARG A 41 -0.74 11.00 12.28
C ARG A 41 -0.83 10.28 10.94
N ASP A 42 -0.05 10.69 9.94
CA ASP A 42 -0.05 10.04 8.62
C ASP A 42 0.43 8.60 8.72
N ARG A 43 1.45 8.33 9.54
CA ARG A 43 1.94 6.96 9.75
C ARG A 43 0.82 6.05 10.27
N VAL A 44 0.01 6.53 11.22
CA VAL A 44 -1.15 5.79 11.75
C VAL A 44 -2.23 5.59 10.67
N ILE A 45 -2.56 6.64 9.91
CA ILE A 45 -3.53 6.57 8.81
C ILE A 45 -3.11 5.49 7.78
N HIS A 46 -1.84 5.49 7.38
CA HIS A 46 -1.32 4.55 6.39
C HIS A 46 -1.30 3.11 6.90
N LEU A 47 -1.11 2.87 8.19
CA LEU A 47 -1.24 1.53 8.76
C LEU A 47 -2.69 1.05 8.74
N LEU A 48 -3.62 1.87 9.26
CA LEU A 48 -5.05 1.52 9.31
C LEU A 48 -5.71 1.43 7.94
N ALA A 49 -5.13 2.06 6.92
CA ALA A 49 -5.57 1.96 5.54
C ALA A 49 -5.47 0.53 4.97
N LEU A 50 -4.51 -0.26 5.46
CA LEU A 50 -4.28 -1.63 5.00
C LEU A 50 -5.21 -2.64 5.66
N ARG A 51 -5.47 -2.46 6.96
CA ARG A 51 -6.35 -3.34 7.75
C ARG A 51 -6.71 -2.67 9.08
N ASN A 52 -7.70 -3.25 9.75
CA ASN A 52 -8.01 -2.90 11.13
C ASN A 52 -6.88 -3.41 12.04
N TYR A 53 -6.45 -2.58 13.00
CA TYR A 53 -5.39 -2.92 13.95
C TYR A 53 -5.86 -2.74 15.38
N LYS A 54 -5.40 -3.60 16.29
CA LYS A 54 -5.56 -3.35 17.74
C LYS A 54 -4.50 -2.38 18.24
N LYS A 55 -4.80 -1.62 19.31
CA LYS A 55 -3.83 -0.68 19.93
C LYS A 55 -2.44 -1.30 20.21
N PRO A 56 -2.31 -2.48 20.86
CA PRO A 56 -1.00 -3.07 21.13
C PRO A 56 -0.27 -3.51 19.85
N GLU A 57 -0.99 -4.04 18.85
CA GLU A 57 -0.39 -4.46 17.58
C GLU A 57 0.12 -3.27 16.77
N LEU A 58 -0.66 -2.19 16.76
CA LEU A 58 -0.28 -0.94 16.11
C LEU A 58 0.96 -0.34 16.78
N LEU A 59 0.98 -0.33 18.11
CA LEU A 59 2.12 0.15 18.88
C LEU A 59 3.39 -0.65 18.58
N ALA A 60 3.31 -1.98 18.56
CA ALA A 60 4.45 -2.85 18.22
C ALA A 60 4.95 -2.66 16.78
N ARG A 61 4.07 -2.31 15.83
CA ARG A 61 4.47 -1.96 14.47
C ARG A 61 5.19 -0.61 14.43
N LEU A 62 4.62 0.39 15.09
CA LEU A 62 5.18 1.73 15.18
C LEU A 62 6.54 1.76 15.92
N ASP A 63 6.72 0.91 16.93
CA ASP A 63 7.97 0.74 17.68
C ASP A 63 9.10 0.23 16.78
N ARG A 64 8.81 -0.77 15.94
CA ARG A 64 9.75 -1.25 14.92
C ARG A 64 10.11 -0.18 13.89
N ASP A 65 9.17 0.71 13.59
CA ASP A 65 9.37 1.84 12.68
C ASP A 65 10.09 3.04 13.34
N GLY A 66 10.48 2.92 14.62
CA GLY A 66 11.17 3.97 15.36
C GLY A 66 10.26 5.12 15.81
N VAL A 67 9.07 4.81 16.32
CA VAL A 67 8.21 5.82 16.98
C VAL A 67 8.87 6.34 18.26
N LEU A 68 8.74 7.64 18.52
CA LEU A 68 9.26 8.25 19.74
C LEU A 68 8.27 8.06 20.90
N ALA A 69 8.77 7.98 22.13
CA ALA A 69 7.93 7.80 23.32
C ALA A 69 6.81 8.85 23.42
N LYS A 70 7.12 10.13 23.17
CA LYS A 70 6.16 11.25 23.12
C LYS A 70 4.99 11.03 22.15
N ASP A 71 5.22 10.31 21.06
CA ASP A 71 4.20 10.05 20.05
C ASP A 71 3.30 8.89 20.50
N ARG A 72 3.82 7.96 21.32
CA ARG A 72 3.04 6.85 21.91
C ARG A 72 1.93 7.36 22.81
N ASP A 73 2.19 8.41 23.59
CA ASP A 73 1.18 9.05 24.44
C ASP A 73 0.07 9.71 23.59
N SER A 74 0.48 10.31 22.47
CA SER A 74 -0.44 10.95 21.51
C SER A 74 -1.25 9.96 20.67
N LEU A 75 -0.82 8.69 20.58
CA LEU A 75 -1.45 7.67 19.74
C LEU A 75 -2.93 7.47 20.08
N GLY A 76 -3.28 7.48 21.37
CA GLY A 76 -4.68 7.32 21.79
C GLY A 76 -5.59 8.41 21.22
N ASN A 77 -5.15 9.67 21.34
CA ASN A 77 -5.89 10.84 20.85
C ASN A 77 -5.99 10.82 19.31
N ILE A 78 -4.90 10.48 18.63
CA ILE A 78 -4.86 10.36 17.17
C ILE A 78 -5.82 9.26 16.70
N LEU A 79 -5.81 8.09 17.32
CA LEU A 79 -6.72 7.00 16.98
C LEU A 79 -8.17 7.39 17.11
N GLN A 80 -8.55 8.14 18.16
CA GLN A 80 -9.92 8.62 18.30
C GLN A 80 -10.32 9.61 17.18
N GLN A 81 -9.38 10.42 16.71
CA GLN A 81 -9.59 11.36 15.62
C GLN A 81 -9.66 10.68 14.25
N VAL A 82 -8.74 9.75 13.95
CA VAL A 82 -8.58 9.17 12.61
C VAL A 82 -9.28 7.84 12.40
N ALA A 83 -9.64 7.14 13.47
CA ALA A 83 -10.18 5.80 13.44
C ALA A 83 -11.48 5.65 14.24
N ASN A 84 -12.26 4.64 13.89
CA ASN A 84 -13.40 4.17 14.66
C ASN A 84 -12.96 2.98 15.51
N LEU A 85 -13.15 3.08 16.82
CA LEU A 85 -12.93 1.97 17.75
C LEU A 85 -14.11 1.01 17.65
N ASN A 86 -13.83 -0.26 17.35
CA ASN A 86 -14.80 -1.34 17.44
C ASN A 86 -14.80 -1.89 18.88
N PRO A 87 -15.89 -1.72 19.65
CA PRO A 87 -15.95 -2.19 21.04
C PRO A 87 -16.02 -3.72 21.14
N LYS A 88 -16.32 -4.44 20.05
CA LYS A 88 -16.45 -5.90 20.06
C LYS A 88 -15.10 -6.61 20.21
N ASP A 89 -14.06 -6.09 19.55
CA ASP A 89 -12.75 -6.72 19.44
C ASP A 89 -11.58 -5.75 19.70
N ASN A 90 -11.89 -4.52 20.11
CA ASN A 90 -10.95 -3.42 20.36
C ASN A 90 -10.05 -3.11 19.16
N SER A 91 -10.55 -3.34 17.95
CA SER A 91 -9.86 -2.97 16.72
C SER A 91 -10.18 -1.53 16.30
N PHE A 92 -9.21 -0.87 15.72
CA PHE A 92 -9.33 0.46 15.15
C PHE A 92 -9.43 0.31 13.63
N SER A 93 -10.45 0.93 13.05
CA SER A 93 -10.69 0.97 11.61
C SER A 93 -10.57 2.41 11.10
N LEU A 94 -9.92 2.63 9.95
CA LEU A 94 -9.72 3.98 9.43
C LEU A 94 -11.07 4.62 9.06
N LYS A 95 -11.30 5.88 9.45
CA LYS A 95 -12.50 6.63 9.01
C LYS A 95 -12.43 6.89 7.50
N GLU A 96 -13.59 6.85 6.85
CA GLU A 96 -13.69 6.91 5.39
C GLU A 96 -13.05 8.18 4.78
N HIS A 97 -13.23 9.33 5.44
CA HIS A 97 -12.70 10.59 4.94
C HIS A 97 -11.17 10.69 4.95
N PHE A 98 -10.45 9.82 5.66
CA PHE A 98 -8.99 9.77 5.60
C PHE A 98 -8.46 8.94 4.44
N PHE A 99 -9.32 8.20 3.73
CA PHE A 99 -8.83 7.41 2.59
C PHE A 99 -8.33 8.28 1.43
N LYS A 100 -8.78 9.54 1.35
CA LYS A 100 -8.27 10.53 0.40
C LYS A 100 -6.85 11.01 0.74
N ASP A 101 -6.43 10.89 2.00
CA ASP A 101 -5.11 11.33 2.48
C ASP A 101 -4.04 10.22 2.34
N ILE A 102 -4.42 9.05 1.83
CA ILE A 102 -3.52 7.90 1.66
C ILE A 102 -2.60 8.11 0.45
N GLN A 103 -1.30 7.97 0.68
CA GLN A 103 -0.24 8.06 -0.32
C GLN A 103 0.10 6.66 -0.86
N LYS A 104 -0.08 6.46 -2.17
CA LYS A 104 0.24 5.19 -2.85
C LYS A 104 1.73 4.92 -2.90
N ASP A 105 2.54 5.97 -2.87
CA ASP A 105 4.00 5.99 -2.90
C ASP A 105 4.64 5.88 -1.50
N TRP A 106 3.84 5.63 -0.44
CA TRP A 106 4.31 5.59 0.94
C TRP A 106 5.54 4.66 1.13
N PRO A 107 6.64 5.15 1.74
CA PRO A 107 7.89 4.38 1.84
C PRO A 107 7.77 3.11 2.69
N GLY A 108 6.79 3.05 3.59
CA GLY A 108 6.53 1.88 4.44
C GLY A 108 5.69 0.79 3.77
N TYR A 109 5.18 1.00 2.55
CA TYR A 109 4.43 -0.04 1.83
C TYR A 109 5.35 -0.88 0.95
N SER A 110 5.32 -2.18 1.21
CA SER A 110 5.74 -3.21 0.26
C SER A 110 4.83 -3.24 -0.96
N GLU A 111 5.29 -3.86 -2.05
CA GLU A 111 4.50 -4.02 -3.27
C GLU A 111 3.16 -4.72 -3.01
N ILE A 112 3.18 -5.74 -2.15
CA ILE A 112 2.00 -6.51 -1.74
C ILE A 112 1.00 -5.61 -1.00
N GLU A 113 1.49 -4.76 -0.09
CA GLU A 113 0.64 -3.80 0.63
C GLU A 113 0.05 -2.75 -0.32
N ARG A 114 0.79 -2.30 -1.34
CA ARG A 114 0.27 -1.37 -2.36
C ARG A 114 -0.86 -1.98 -3.18
N GLN A 115 -0.72 -3.24 -3.57
CA GLN A 115 -1.79 -3.97 -4.26
C GLN A 115 -3.02 -4.16 -3.38
N THR A 116 -2.80 -4.50 -2.10
CA THR A 116 -3.87 -4.62 -1.09
C THR A 116 -4.62 -3.31 -0.92
N LEU A 117 -3.89 -2.21 -0.79
CA LEU A 117 -4.45 -0.87 -0.67
C LEU A 117 -5.28 -0.50 -1.91
N LYS A 118 -4.78 -0.80 -3.11
CA LYS A 118 -5.52 -0.58 -4.36
C LYS A 118 -6.86 -1.30 -4.35
N LEU A 119 -6.89 -2.56 -3.92
CA LEU A 119 -8.12 -3.35 -3.81
C LEU A 119 -9.09 -2.76 -2.78
N ILE A 120 -8.60 -2.35 -1.61
CA ILE A 120 -9.40 -1.72 -0.55
C ILE A 120 -10.02 -0.41 -1.03
N LEU A 121 -9.23 0.44 -1.70
CA LEU A 121 -9.70 1.70 -2.24
C LEU A 121 -10.76 1.50 -3.33
N SER A 122 -10.54 0.55 -4.25
CA SER A 122 -11.53 0.21 -5.29
C SER A 122 -12.84 -0.28 -4.69
N ARG A 123 -12.78 -1.20 -3.70
CA ARG A 123 -13.97 -1.70 -3.02
C ARG A 123 -14.72 -0.58 -2.31
N LYS A 124 -14.01 0.33 -1.65
CA LYS A 124 -14.67 1.40 -0.89
C LYS A 124 -15.28 2.47 -1.79
N ALA A 125 -14.61 2.80 -2.91
CA ALA A 125 -15.18 3.67 -3.93
C ALA A 125 -16.46 3.08 -4.55
N ALA A 126 -16.52 1.76 -4.74
CA ALA A 126 -17.72 1.07 -5.21
C ALA A 126 -18.81 0.94 -4.14
N SER A 127 -18.46 1.07 -2.86
CA SER A 127 -19.39 0.95 -1.72
C SER A 127 -19.99 2.29 -1.29
N SER A 128 -19.80 3.37 -2.06
CA SER A 128 -20.46 4.65 -1.80
C SER A 128 -21.98 4.44 -1.73
N PRO A 129 -22.70 4.99 -0.73
CA PRO A 129 -24.10 4.62 -0.45
C PRO A 129 -25.13 5.22 -1.44
N ASN A 130 -24.72 5.51 -2.68
CA ASN A 130 -25.62 5.90 -3.75
C ASN A 130 -25.67 4.82 -4.82
N ALA A 131 -26.11 3.63 -4.41
CA ALA A 131 -26.72 2.66 -5.30
C ALA A 131 -27.83 1.97 -4.50
N THR A 132 -28.97 2.65 -4.45
CA THR A 132 -30.27 2.00 -4.50
C THR A 132 -30.20 0.80 -5.45
N SER A 133 -30.76 -0.33 -5.01
CA SER A 133 -31.10 -1.53 -5.80
C SER A 133 -30.72 -1.51 -7.28
N THR A 134 -29.93 -2.49 -7.73
CA THR A 134 -30.36 -3.42 -8.79
C THR A 134 -29.45 -4.65 -8.77
N SER A 135 -30.07 -5.76 -8.37
CA SER A 135 -29.94 -7.10 -8.93
C SER A 135 -28.75 -7.40 -9.83
N HIS A 136 -27.88 -8.30 -9.37
CA HIS A 136 -27.18 -9.21 -10.27
C HIS A 136 -27.67 -10.64 -10.01
N SER A 137 -28.88 -10.88 -10.49
CA SER A 137 -29.28 -12.21 -10.98
C SER A 137 -29.13 -12.14 -12.50
N PRO A 138 -28.27 -12.95 -13.14
CA PRO A 138 -28.47 -13.31 -14.53
C PRO A 138 -29.28 -14.60 -14.56
N SER A 139 -30.60 -14.45 -14.42
CA SER A 139 -31.56 -15.45 -14.89
C SER A 139 -32.14 -14.91 -16.20
N GLN A 140 -31.55 -15.23 -17.35
CA GLN A 140 -32.33 -15.36 -18.58
C GLN A 140 -31.57 -16.12 -19.68
N GLY A 141 -32.01 -17.35 -19.87
CA GLY A 141 -31.94 -18.08 -21.12
C GLY A 141 -33.26 -18.82 -21.28
N SER A 142 -34.36 -18.07 -21.35
CA SER A 142 -35.65 -18.58 -21.79
C SER A 142 -35.62 -18.71 -23.31
N SER A 143 -35.77 -19.94 -23.80
CA SER A 143 -36.43 -20.20 -25.09
C SER A 143 -37.51 -21.23 -24.81
N ASP A 144 -38.73 -20.73 -24.63
CA ASP A 144 -39.97 -21.52 -24.66
C ASP A 144 -40.71 -21.21 -25.97
N ARG A 145 -41.41 -22.23 -26.47
CA ARG A 145 -42.34 -22.30 -27.61
C ARG A 145 -41.73 -22.54 -28.99
N ASP A 146 -42.25 -23.46 -29.80
CA ASP A 146 -43.66 -23.81 -29.99
C ASP A 146 -43.82 -25.26 -30.51
N GLY A 147 -44.98 -25.89 -30.25
CA GLY A 147 -45.43 -27.10 -30.96
C GLY A 147 -45.81 -26.80 -32.44
N PRO A 148 -46.57 -27.64 -33.19
CA PRO A 148 -47.58 -28.60 -32.73
C PRO A 148 -47.58 -29.98 -33.45
N SER A 149 -48.44 -30.88 -32.96
CA SER A 149 -48.81 -32.16 -33.56
C SER A 149 -49.55 -32.04 -34.91
N ARG A 150 -49.33 -33.01 -35.81
CA ARG A 150 -50.23 -33.65 -36.84
C ARG A 150 -49.31 -34.39 -37.83
N THR A 151 -49.50 -35.66 -38.20
CA THR A 151 -50.69 -36.41 -38.62
C THR A 151 -50.47 -37.89 -38.38
#